data_AF-A0A645FF76-F1
#
_entry.id   AF-A0A645FF76-F1
#
_cell.length_a   1.000
_cell.length_b   1.000
_cell.length_c   1.000
_cell.angle_alpha   90.00
_cell.angle_beta   90.00
_cell.angle_gamma   90.00
#
_symmetry.space_group_name_H-M   'P 1'
#
loop_
_entity.id
_entity.type
_entity.pdbx_description
1 polymer ?
#
loop_
_entity_poly.entity_id
_entity_poly.type
_entity_poly.pdbx_seq_one_letter_code
_entity_poly.pdbx_strand_id
1 'polypeptide(L)'
;MGRGGGASGLTFIYENLGFIALSHSGGSYAELYRSEDGGISFEVIDIPKIDVTLNNGSAISPFDFPEMPYEENGVLNLLVGQGSDGDYNGNSSALYQSKDKGVTWEYIEEVKKERE
;
A
#
# COMPACT_ATOMS: atom_id res chain seq x y z
N MET A 1 19.53 16.48 8.57
CA MET A 1 18.10 16.15 8.38
C MET A 1 17.94 14.66 8.61
N GLY A 2 17.25 14.25 9.66
CA GLY A 2 17.00 12.83 9.92
C GLY A 2 16.06 12.28 8.84
N ARG A 3 16.41 11.15 8.23
CA ARG A 3 15.47 10.35 7.45
C ARG A 3 14.53 9.66 8.47
N GLY A 4 13.64 10.44 9.08
CA GLY A 4 12.64 9.92 10.00
C GLY A 4 11.63 9.11 9.20
N GLY A 5 11.82 7.80 9.18
CA GLY A 5 10.82 6.83 8.75
C GLY A 5 10.50 5.90 9.91
N GLY A 6 9.23 5.52 10.05
CA GLY A 6 8.75 4.63 11.10
C GLY A 6 8.09 3.40 10.48
N ALA A 7 8.18 2.25 11.15
CA ALA A 7 7.38 1.10 10.74
C ALA A 7 5.89 1.45 10.85
N SER A 8 5.14 1.33 9.75
CA SER A 8 3.69 1.55 9.72
C SER A 8 2.89 0.25 9.84
N GLY A 9 3.51 -0.90 9.55
CA GLY A 9 2.86 -2.19 9.71
C GLY A 9 3.81 -3.38 9.56
N LEU A 10 3.40 -4.50 10.13
CA LEU A 10 3.99 -5.83 9.94
C LEU A 10 2.88 -6.86 9.98
N THR A 11 2.85 -7.79 9.02
CA THR A 11 1.93 -8.93 9.02
C THR A 11 2.58 -10.17 8.43
N PHE A 12 2.13 -11.34 8.85
CA PHE A 12 2.45 -12.61 8.19
C PHE A 12 1.14 -13.27 7.79
N ILE A 13 1.00 -13.55 6.49
CA ILE A 13 -0.17 -14.27 5.95
C ILE A 13 0.03 -15.78 6.13
N TYR A 14 1.26 -16.24 5.96
CA TYR A 14 1.71 -17.61 6.18
C TYR A 14 3.04 -17.60 6.92
N GLU A 15 3.48 -18.76 7.42
CA GLU A 15 4.74 -18.89 8.17
C GLU A 15 5.94 -18.28 7.44
N ASN A 16 6.01 -18.44 6.11
CA ASN A 16 7.11 -17.93 5.32
C ASN A 16 6.81 -16.61 4.59
N LEU A 17 5.52 -16.26 4.43
CA LEU A 17 5.08 -15.08 3.67
C LEU A 17 4.73 -13.93 4.61
N GLY A 18 5.63 -12.95 4.68
CA GLY A 18 5.52 -11.77 5.53
C GLY A 18 5.59 -10.46 4.77
N PHE A 19 5.05 -9.41 5.36
CA PHE A 19 5.07 -8.05 4.83
C PHE A 19 5.41 -7.04 5.93
N ILE A 20 6.17 -6.01 5.57
CA ILE A 20 6.42 -4.85 6.43
C ILE A 20 6.24 -3.58 5.61
N ALA A 21 5.70 -2.51 6.23
CA ALA A 21 5.64 -1.20 5.60
C ALA A 21 6.47 -0.20 6.39
N LEU A 22 7.24 0.61 5.66
CA LEU A 22 8.06 1.68 6.20
C LEU A 22 7.49 3.01 5.71
N SER A 23 6.97 3.79 6.65
CA SER A 23 6.49 5.15 6.38
C SER A 23 7.64 6.14 6.29
N HIS A 24 7.45 7.17 5.47
CA HIS A 24 8.41 8.24 5.25
C HIS A 24 7.73 9.60 5.36
N SER A 25 8.55 10.66 5.46
CA SER A 25 8.08 12.05 5.46
C SER A 25 6.95 12.33 6.47
N GLY A 26 7.04 11.74 7.67
CA GLY A 26 6.01 11.91 8.70
C GLY A 26 4.69 11.19 8.41
N GLY A 27 4.70 10.17 7.55
CA GLY A 27 3.54 9.36 7.22
C GLY A 27 2.88 9.70 5.89
N SER A 28 3.51 10.54 5.05
CA SER A 28 2.93 10.92 3.76
C SER A 28 2.90 9.78 2.76
N TYR A 29 3.95 8.97 2.71
CA TYR A 29 4.01 7.79 1.85
C TYR A 29 4.69 6.64 2.59
N ALA A 30 4.51 5.43 2.08
CA ALA A 30 5.19 4.25 2.62
C ALA A 30 5.66 3.30 1.52
N GLU A 31 6.72 2.56 1.81
CA GLU A 31 7.20 1.45 0.98
C GLU A 31 6.76 0.12 1.62
N LEU A 32 6.22 -0.79 0.81
CA LEU A 32 5.88 -2.14 1.25
C LEU A 32 7.00 -3.11 0.86
N TYR A 33 7.39 -3.96 1.80
CA TYR A 33 8.38 -4.99 1.60
C TYR A 33 7.77 -6.36 1.87
N ARG A 34 8.28 -7.38 1.18
CA ARG A 34 7.82 -8.76 1.24
C ARG A 34 8.96 -9.70 1.60
N SER A 35 8.63 -10.71 2.40
CA SER A 35 9.50 -11.82 2.79
C SER A 35 8.90 -13.13 2.28
N GLU A 36 9.74 -14.06 1.83
CA GLU A 36 9.36 -15.45 1.51
C GLU A 36 10.06 -16.51 2.37
N ASP A 37 10.86 -16.08 3.35
CA ASP A 37 11.73 -16.93 4.16
C ASP A 37 11.46 -16.79 5.67
N GLY A 38 10.25 -16.35 6.05
CA GLY A 38 9.87 -16.19 7.47
C GLY A 38 10.44 -14.94 8.13
N GLY A 39 10.78 -13.92 7.35
CA GLY A 39 11.27 -12.62 7.83
C GLY A 39 12.78 -12.56 8.02
N ILE A 40 13.53 -13.48 7.40
CA ILE A 40 15.00 -13.43 7.40
C ILE A 40 15.48 -12.37 6.42
N SER A 41 14.82 -12.24 5.27
CA SER A 41 15.09 -11.21 4.27
C SER A 41 13.80 -10.58 3.72
N PHE A 42 13.93 -9.34 3.26
CA PHE A 42 12.82 -8.54 2.74
C PHE A 42 13.24 -7.84 1.45
N GLU A 43 12.35 -7.88 0.46
CA GLU A 43 12.50 -7.17 -0.81
C GLU A 43 11.38 -6.14 -0.98
N VAL A 44 11.70 -4.98 -1.55
CA VAL A 44 10.70 -3.95 -1.84
C VAL A 44 9.76 -4.42 -2.94
N ILE A 45 8.48 -4.12 -2.78
CA ILE A 45 7.43 -4.43 -3.75
C ILE A 45 7.20 -3.20 -4.62
N ASP A 46 7.17 -3.38 -5.93
CA ASP A 46 6.69 -2.37 -6.86
C ASP A 46 5.16 -2.48 -6.98
N ILE A 47 4.46 -1.47 -6.47
CA ILE A 47 3.01 -1.35 -6.61
C ILE A 47 2.75 -0.34 -7.73
N PRO A 48 2.01 -0.71 -8.80
CA PRO A 48 1.73 0.21 -9.89
C PRO A 48 1.03 1.47 -9.39
N LYS A 49 1.56 2.63 -9.75
CA LYS A 49 0.94 3.92 -9.41
C LYS A 49 -0.26 4.20 -10.31
N ILE A 50 -1.28 4.83 -9.73
CA ILE A 50 -2.47 5.29 -10.44
C ILE A 50 -2.46 6.80 -10.48
N ASP A 51 -2.37 7.36 -11.69
CA ASP A 51 -2.45 8.80 -11.92
C ASP A 51 -3.89 9.23 -12.17
N VAL A 52 -4.30 10.30 -11.51
CA VAL A 52 -5.61 10.93 -11.64
C VAL A 52 -5.44 12.34 -12.16
N THR A 53 -6.25 12.71 -13.17
CA THR A 53 -6.33 14.10 -13.65
C THR A 53 -7.42 14.85 -12.91
N LEU A 54 -7.03 15.88 -12.16
CA LEU A 54 -7.94 16.78 -11.45
C LEU A 54 -8.68 17.72 -12.40
N ASN A 55 -9.77 18.35 -11.93
CA ASN A 55 -10.56 19.31 -12.70
C ASN A 55 -9.76 20.52 -13.22
N ASN A 56 -8.66 20.87 -12.54
CA ASN A 56 -7.76 21.94 -12.96
C ASN A 56 -6.72 21.50 -14.01
N GLY A 57 -6.78 20.26 -14.49
CA GLY A 57 -5.87 19.66 -15.47
C GLY A 57 -4.56 19.12 -14.89
N SER A 58 -4.34 19.20 -13.57
CA SER A 58 -3.14 18.65 -12.94
C SER A 58 -3.27 17.13 -12.77
N ALA A 59 -2.20 16.40 -13.04
CA ALA A 59 -2.11 14.97 -12.73
C ALA A 59 -1.48 14.78 -11.34
N ILE A 60 -2.09 13.92 -10.52
CA ILE A 60 -1.57 13.50 -9.21
C ILE A 60 -1.59 11.97 -9.10
N SER A 61 -0.74 11.40 -8.25
CA SER A 61 -0.82 9.97 -7.87
C SER A 61 -1.23 9.92 -6.40
N PRO A 62 -2.53 9.90 -6.07
CA PRO A 62 -2.97 10.11 -4.69
C PRO A 62 -2.71 8.91 -3.77
N PHE A 63 -2.47 7.72 -4.33
CA PHE A 63 -2.34 6.48 -3.56
C PHE A 63 -0.88 6.04 -3.49
N ASP A 64 -0.22 6.32 -2.37
CA ASP A 64 1.21 6.04 -2.14
C ASP A 64 1.51 5.56 -0.70
N PHE A 65 0.47 5.20 0.06
CA PHE A 65 0.60 4.66 1.41
C PHE A 65 -0.06 3.27 1.52
N PRO A 66 0.68 2.19 1.21
CA PRO A 66 0.16 0.83 1.36
C PRO A 66 -0.15 0.48 2.81
N GLU A 67 -1.32 -0.11 3.03
CA GLU A 67 -1.66 -0.79 4.27
C GLU A 67 -1.05 -2.22 4.29
N MET A 68 -1.38 -3.03 5.29
CA MET A 68 -0.95 -4.42 5.32
C MET A 68 -1.84 -5.28 4.41
N PRO A 69 -1.25 -6.13 3.56
CA PRO A 69 -2.02 -7.11 2.80
C PRO A 69 -2.86 -8.02 3.69
N TYR A 70 -4.00 -8.47 3.15
CA TYR A 70 -4.84 -9.50 3.76
C TYR A 70 -5.30 -10.50 2.70
N GLU A 71 -5.52 -11.74 3.11
CA GLU A 71 -6.00 -12.78 2.20
C GLU A 71 -7.51 -12.91 2.26
N GLU A 72 -8.14 -12.98 1.09
CA GLU A 72 -9.54 -13.37 0.96
C GLU A 72 -9.67 -14.37 -0.20
N ASN A 73 -10.23 -15.55 0.08
CA ASN A 73 -10.45 -16.61 -0.93
C ASN A 73 -9.19 -16.99 -1.75
N GLY A 74 -8.02 -16.97 -1.12
CA GLY A 74 -6.74 -17.32 -1.76
C GLY A 74 -6.16 -16.22 -2.67
N VAL A 75 -6.72 -15.02 -2.63
CA VAL A 75 -6.19 -13.83 -3.31
C VAL A 75 -5.76 -12.83 -2.25
N LEU A 76 -4.56 -12.27 -2.40
CA LEU A 76 -4.14 -11.17 -1.51
C LEU A 76 -4.75 -9.87 -2.00
N ASN A 77 -5.28 -9.11 -1.06
CA ASN A 77 -5.81 -7.77 -1.26
C ASN A 77 -4.91 -6.77 -0.53
N LEU A 78 -4.75 -5.60 -1.12
CA LEU A 78 -3.97 -4.50 -0.55
C LEU A 78 -4.71 -3.19 -0.81
N LEU A 79 -5.04 -2.47 0.27
CA LEU A 79 -5.47 -1.08 0.17
C LEU A 79 -4.24 -0.18 0.18
N VAL A 80 -4.19 0.74 -0.77
CA VAL A 80 -3.19 1.81 -0.82
C VAL A 80 -3.92 3.12 -0.60
N GLY A 81 -3.71 3.70 0.58
CA GLY A 81 -4.24 5.00 0.96
C GLY A 81 -3.31 6.14 0.51
N GLN A 82 -3.61 7.34 1.00
CA GLN A 82 -2.98 8.59 0.60
C GLN A 82 -2.04 9.17 1.67
N GLY A 83 -1.76 8.38 2.71
CA GLY A 83 -0.95 8.81 3.84
C GLY A 83 -1.56 9.94 4.68
N SER A 84 -0.71 10.63 5.42
CA SER A 84 -1.10 11.69 6.35
C SER A 84 -1.47 13.01 5.68
N ASP A 85 -1.09 13.21 4.42
CA ASP A 85 -1.43 14.36 3.58
C ASP A 85 -2.63 14.14 2.65
N GLY A 86 -3.27 12.97 2.75
CA GLY A 86 -4.45 12.62 1.96
C GLY A 86 -5.67 13.53 2.12
N ASP A 87 -6.11 14.13 1.03
CA ASP A 87 -7.36 14.89 0.93
C ASP A 87 -8.18 14.58 -0.35
N TYR A 88 -7.68 13.69 -1.22
CA TYR A 88 -8.32 13.32 -2.46
C TYR A 88 -9.58 12.47 -2.21
N ASN A 89 -10.70 12.83 -2.85
CA ASN A 89 -11.97 12.09 -2.83
C ASN A 89 -12.48 11.62 -1.45
N GLY A 90 -12.20 12.40 -0.39
CA GLY A 90 -12.60 12.04 0.97
C GLY A 90 -11.68 11.02 1.64
N ASN A 91 -10.39 11.06 1.29
CA ASN A 91 -9.36 10.13 1.75
C ASN A 91 -9.71 8.67 1.40
N SER A 92 -10.11 8.46 0.14
CA SER A 92 -10.31 7.13 -0.46
C SER A 92 -9.00 6.37 -0.58
N SER A 93 -9.10 5.06 -0.84
CA SER A 93 -7.96 4.17 -1.09
C SER A 93 -8.11 3.48 -2.43
N ALA A 94 -7.01 3.00 -3.01
CA ALA A 94 -7.04 2.09 -4.16
C ALA A 94 -6.92 0.65 -3.68
N LEU A 95 -7.81 -0.23 -4.14
CA LEU A 95 -7.73 -1.67 -3.91
C LEU A 95 -6.91 -2.33 -5.01
N TYR A 96 -5.92 -3.10 -4.59
CA TYR A 96 -5.11 -3.96 -5.44
C TYR A 96 -5.29 -5.42 -5.06
N GLN A 97 -5.12 -6.30 -6.05
CA GLN A 97 -5.09 -7.73 -5.83
C GLN A 97 -3.81 -8.37 -6.37
N SER A 98 -3.40 -9.44 -5.69
CA SER A 98 -2.29 -10.29 -6.11
C SER A 98 -2.69 -11.75 -6.08
N LYS A 99 -2.41 -12.45 -7.19
CA LYS A 99 -2.65 -13.90 -7.37
C LYS A 99 -1.35 -14.71 -7.29
N ASP A 100 -0.22 -14.03 -7.12
CA ASP A 100 1.13 -14.62 -7.07
C ASP A 100 1.79 -14.38 -5.71
N LYS A 101 0.98 -14.37 -4.65
CA LYS A 101 1.41 -14.22 -3.25
C LYS A 101 2.11 -12.89 -2.96
N GLY A 102 1.69 -11.82 -3.63
CA GLY A 102 2.16 -10.44 -3.37
C GLY A 102 3.42 -10.07 -4.13
N VAL A 103 3.78 -10.82 -5.18
CA VAL A 103 4.91 -10.48 -6.07
C VAL A 103 4.50 -9.37 -7.03
N THR A 104 3.33 -9.50 -7.65
CA THR A 104 2.74 -8.46 -8.50
C THR A 104 1.36 -8.06 -8.00
N TRP A 105 1.00 -6.80 -8.23
CA TRP A 105 -0.26 -6.20 -7.80
C TRP A 105 -0.97 -5.56 -8.98
N GLU A 106 -2.26 -5.86 -9.12
CA GLU A 106 -3.14 -5.30 -10.14
C GLU A 106 -4.17 -4.39 -9.48
N TYR A 107 -4.32 -3.17 -10.00
CA TYR A 107 -5.36 -2.24 -9.55
C TYR A 107 -6.75 -2.77 -9.93
N ILE A 108 -7.66 -2.76 -8.95
CA ILE A 108 -9.04 -3.21 -9.13
C ILE A 108 -9.99 -2.01 -9.17
N GLU A 109 -10.03 -1.22 -8.10
CA GLU A 109 -10.94 -0.08 -7.98
C GLU A 109 -10.53 0.93 -6.90
N GLU A 110 -11.11 2.12 -6.95
CA GLU A 110 -11.03 3.12 -5.87
C GLU A 110 -12.15 2.84 -4.86
N VAL A 111 -11.77 2.61 -3.61
CA VAL A 111 -12.66 2.34 -2.48
C VAL A 111 -12.79 3.60 -1.64
N LYS A 112 -14.01 4.09 -1.47
CA LYS A 112 -14.28 5.21 -0.57
C LYS A 112 -14.31 4.71 0.87
N LYS A 113 -13.74 5.49 1.78
CA LYS A 113 -13.86 5.23 3.21
C LYS A 113 -15.34 5.29 3.61
N GLU A 114 -15.90 4.18 4.09
CA GLU A 114 -17.25 4.21 4.66
C GLU A 114 -17.22 5.14 5.87
N ARG A 115 -18.23 6.01 5.99
CA ARG A 115 -18.34 6.92 7.13
C ARG A 115 -18.71 6.08 8.36
N GLU A 116 -17.82 6.05 9.35
CA GLU A 116 -18.13 5.58 10.71
C GLU A 116 -19.22 6.43 11.37
#